data_AF-I4H6P7-F1
#
_entry.id   AF-I4H6P7-F1
#
_cell.length_a   1.000
_cell.length_b   1.000
_cell.length_c   1.000
_cell.angle_alpha   90.00
_cell.angle_beta   90.00
_cell.angle_gamma   90.00
#
_symmetry.space_group_name_H-M   'P 1'
#
loop_
_entity.id
_entity.type
_entity.pdbx_description
1 polymer ?
#
loop_
_entity_poly.entity_id
_entity_poly.type
_entity_poly.pdbx_seq_one_letter_code
_entity_poly.pdbx_strand_id
1 'polypeptide(L)'
;MIRVYADTSVFGGVFDDEFREESMTFFELVRGGKLKLITSSVVLREIEPAPEKVRQFFAEVITYAELVEITESALQLRQAYIDYGVVTQKSMLDALHVALASVAGCTMIVSWNFKHIVHFQKIPLYRAINVIKGYSQLDIYSPLEVINYEG
;
A
#
# COMPACT_ATOMS: atom_id res chain seq x y z
N MET A 1 14.31 8.09 -6.34
CA MET A 1 12.95 8.55 -5.98
C MET A 1 12.28 7.44 -5.19
N ILE A 2 11.65 7.76 -4.07
CA ILE A 2 11.03 6.78 -3.17
C ILE A 2 9.70 6.33 -3.79
N ARG A 3 9.53 5.01 -3.94
CA ARG A 3 8.31 4.38 -4.49
C ARG A 3 7.44 3.93 -3.32
N VAL A 4 6.26 4.52 -3.21
CA VAL A 4 5.32 4.25 -2.12
C VAL A 4 4.04 3.64 -2.66
N TYR A 5 3.60 2.55 -2.05
CA TYR A 5 2.31 1.96 -2.34
C TYR A 5 1.25 2.51 -1.36
N ALA A 6 0.14 3.05 -1.84
CA ALA A 6 -0.96 3.44 -0.95
C ALA A 6 -2.10 2.42 -0.98
N ASP A 7 -2.52 2.01 0.22
CA ASP A 7 -3.71 1.20 0.43
C ASP A 7 -5.00 2.05 0.30
N THR A 8 -6.13 1.39 0.04
CA THR A 8 -7.47 1.99 -0.11
C THR A 8 -7.85 2.90 1.06
N SER A 9 -7.45 2.53 2.28
CA SER A 9 -7.74 3.32 3.47
C SER A 9 -7.19 4.74 3.44
N VAL A 10 -6.04 4.97 2.78
CA VAL A 10 -5.41 6.31 2.67
C VAL A 10 -6.26 7.24 1.81
N PHE A 11 -6.85 6.72 0.73
CA PHE A 11 -7.76 7.50 -0.13
C PHE A 11 -9.06 7.85 0.59
N GLY A 12 -9.60 6.93 1.39
CA GLY A 12 -10.75 7.20 2.26
C GLY A 12 -10.44 8.24 3.33
N GLY A 13 -9.23 8.18 3.90
CA GLY A 13 -8.76 9.06 4.98
C GLY A 13 -8.82 10.54 4.65
N VAL A 14 -8.64 10.93 3.38
CA VAL A 14 -8.82 12.32 2.90
C VAL A 14 -10.19 12.91 3.26
N PHE A 15 -11.21 12.06 3.35
CA PHE A 15 -12.57 12.47 3.61
C PHE A 15 -13.10 12.05 4.99
N ASP A 16 -12.24 11.53 5.85
CA ASP A 16 -12.50 11.16 7.23
C ASP A 16 -11.88 12.20 8.16
N ASP A 17 -12.65 12.78 9.09
CA ASP A 17 -12.16 13.87 9.94
C ASP A 17 -10.96 13.45 10.81
N GLU A 18 -10.86 12.17 11.20
CA GLU A 18 -9.76 11.66 12.03
C GLU A 18 -8.43 11.57 11.25
N PHE A 19 -8.50 11.34 9.94
CA PHE A 19 -7.33 11.01 9.09
C PHE A 19 -7.06 12.04 8.00
N ARG A 20 -7.88 13.09 7.90
CA ARG A 20 -7.90 14.01 6.77
C ARG A 20 -6.58 14.72 6.58
N GLU A 21 -6.05 15.32 7.64
CA GLU A 21 -4.89 16.21 7.52
C GLU A 21 -3.68 15.44 7.00
N GLU A 22 -3.35 14.31 7.61
CA GLU A 22 -2.18 13.53 7.24
C GLU A 22 -2.35 12.82 5.89
N SER A 23 -3.56 12.36 5.57
CA SER A 23 -3.83 11.79 4.24
C SER A 23 -3.68 12.83 3.14
N MET A 24 -4.21 14.04 3.36
CA MET A 24 -4.08 15.15 2.42
C MET A 24 -2.62 15.55 2.23
N THR A 25 -1.88 15.76 3.32
CA THR A 25 -0.45 16.10 3.24
C THR A 25 0.35 15.01 2.54
N PHE A 26 0.05 13.73 2.76
CA PHE A 26 0.68 12.63 2.02
C PHE A 26 0.46 12.76 0.49
N PHE A 27 -0.77 13.03 0.04
CA PHE A 27 -1.05 13.21 -1.39
C PHE A 27 -0.46 14.50 -1.95
N GLU A 28 -0.27 15.54 -1.13
CA GLU A 28 0.49 16.74 -1.54
C GLU A 28 1.97 16.43 -1.77
N LEU A 29 2.61 15.59 -0.95
CA LEU A 29 3.99 15.13 -1.19
C LEU A 29 4.10 14.32 -2.50
N VAL A 30 3.09 13.48 -2.78
CA VAL A 30 3.00 12.75 -4.05
C VAL A 30 2.85 13.71 -5.22
N ARG A 31 1.90 14.65 -5.15
CA ARG A 31 1.65 15.64 -6.22
C ARG A 31 2.86 16.55 -6.43
N GLY A 32 3.58 16.88 -5.37
CA GLY A 32 4.84 17.64 -5.40
C GLY A 32 6.04 16.85 -5.93
N GLY A 33 5.89 15.57 -6.28
CA GLY A 33 6.94 14.74 -6.86
C GLY A 33 8.01 14.26 -5.87
N LYS A 34 7.80 14.47 -4.56
CA LYS A 34 8.71 13.96 -3.50
C LYS A 34 8.61 12.44 -3.38
N LEU A 35 7.40 11.91 -3.57
CA LEU A 35 7.10 10.48 -3.55
C LEU A 35 6.51 10.05 -4.90
N LYS A 36 6.96 8.91 -5.44
CA LYS A 36 6.26 8.27 -6.55
C LYS A 36 5.21 7.33 -6.00
N LEU A 37 3.94 7.67 -6.22
CA LEU A 37 2.81 6.84 -5.80
C LEU A 37 2.59 5.67 -6.76
N ILE A 38 2.48 4.48 -6.17
CA ILE A 38 2.05 3.24 -6.79
C ILE A 38 0.70 2.86 -6.16
N THR A 39 -0.23 2.44 -6.99
CA THR A 39 -1.48 1.80 -6.57
C THR A 39 -1.73 0.58 -7.46
N SER A 40 -2.79 -0.19 -7.24
CA SER A 40 -3.05 -1.38 -8.07
C SER A 40 -4.51 -1.55 -8.47
N SER A 41 -4.75 -2.47 -9.39
CA SER A 41 -6.11 -2.89 -9.75
C SER A 41 -6.87 -3.56 -8.59
N VAL A 42 -6.19 -3.92 -7.49
CA VAL A 42 -6.86 -4.31 -6.23
C VAL A 42 -7.50 -3.10 -5.56
N VAL A 43 -6.73 -2.03 -5.35
CA VAL A 43 -7.23 -0.77 -4.76
C VAL A 43 -8.36 -0.17 -5.61
N LEU A 44 -8.24 -0.22 -6.93
CA LEU A 44 -9.31 0.22 -7.84
C LEU A 44 -10.64 -0.51 -7.56
N ARG A 45 -10.60 -1.84 -7.37
CA ARG A 45 -11.80 -2.64 -7.06
C ARG A 45 -12.34 -2.37 -5.65
N GLU A 46 -11.46 -2.12 -4.69
CA GLU A 46 -11.87 -1.78 -3.32
C GLU A 46 -12.50 -0.38 -3.22
N ILE A 47 -12.13 0.54 -4.12
CA ILE A 47 -12.69 1.90 -4.20
C ILE A 47 -14.03 1.94 -4.94
N GLU A 48 -14.33 0.98 -5.81
CA GLU A 48 -15.61 0.92 -6.53
C GLU A 48 -16.86 1.09 -5.63
N PRO A 49 -16.98 0.40 -4.47
CA PRO A 49 -18.10 0.61 -3.55
C PRO A 49 -17.97 1.85 -2.65
N ALA A 50 -16.87 2.60 -2.70
CA ALA A 50 -16.64 3.76 -1.82
C ALA A 50 -17.54 4.96 -2.17
N PRO A 51 -17.71 5.94 -1.27
CA PRO A 51 -18.47 7.16 -1.56
C PRO A 51 -17.95 7.90 -2.81
N GLU A 52 -18.84 8.58 -3.52
CA GLU A 52 -18.52 9.28 -4.78
C GLU A 52 -17.31 10.22 -4.65
N LYS A 53 -17.20 10.97 -3.54
CA LYS A 53 -16.06 11.85 -3.25
C LYS A 53 -14.71 11.11 -3.27
N VAL A 54 -14.67 9.88 -2.73
CA VAL A 54 -13.46 9.04 -2.70
C VAL A 54 -13.13 8.53 -4.09
N ARG A 55 -14.14 8.10 -4.86
CA ARG A 55 -13.96 7.65 -6.25
C ARG A 55 -13.43 8.77 -7.15
N GLN A 56 -14.00 9.97 -7.04
CA GLN A 56 -13.57 11.13 -7.81
C GLN A 56 -12.13 11.51 -7.48
N PHE A 57 -11.79 11.53 -6.18
CA PHE A 57 -10.42 11.78 -5.75
C PHE A 57 -9.45 10.72 -6.25
N PHE A 58 -9.80 9.44 -6.15
CA PHE A 58 -8.97 8.37 -6.69
C PHE A 58 -8.76 8.51 -8.21
N ALA A 59 -9.82 8.84 -8.96
CA ALA A 59 -9.74 9.08 -10.40
C ALA A 59 -8.81 10.26 -10.75
N GLU A 60 -8.73 11.28 -9.92
CA GLU A 60 -7.72 12.35 -10.05
C GLU A 60 -6.32 11.81 -9.76
N VAL A 61 -6.14 11.08 -8.65
CA VAL A 61 -4.83 10.59 -8.20
C VAL A 61 -4.18 9.64 -9.21
N ILE A 62 -4.96 8.76 -9.83
CA ILE A 62 -4.43 7.80 -10.81
C ILE A 62 -3.84 8.45 -12.06
N THR A 63 -4.13 9.73 -12.33
CA THR A 63 -3.55 10.45 -13.48
C THR A 63 -2.05 10.71 -13.32
N TYR A 64 -1.53 10.69 -12.10
CA TYR A 64 -0.11 10.88 -11.78
C TYR A 64 0.51 9.72 -10.98
N ALA A 65 -0.32 8.80 -10.47
CA ALA A 65 0.14 7.54 -9.89
C ALA A 65 0.55 6.51 -10.95
N GLU A 66 1.29 5.50 -10.54
CA GLU A 66 1.54 4.29 -11.33
C GLU A 66 0.54 3.21 -10.91
N LEU A 67 -0.30 2.76 -11.83
CA LEU A 67 -1.26 1.67 -11.60
C LEU A 67 -0.61 0.34 -12.00
N VAL A 68 -0.45 -0.58 -11.04
CA VAL A 68 0.07 -1.93 -11.31
C VAL A 68 -1.05 -2.97 -11.36
N GLU A 69 -0.93 -3.88 -12.32
CA GLU A 69 -1.86 -4.99 -12.47
C GLU A 69 -1.49 -6.19 -11.58
N ILE A 70 -2.47 -7.06 -11.34
CA ILE A 70 -2.22 -8.34 -10.69
C ILE A 70 -1.45 -9.24 -11.65
N THR A 71 -0.18 -9.52 -11.30
CA THR A 71 0.70 -10.39 -12.09
C THR A 71 0.86 -11.76 -11.45
N GLU A 72 1.31 -12.73 -12.25
CA GLU A 72 1.64 -14.07 -11.73
C GLU A 72 2.71 -14.00 -10.62
N SER A 73 3.74 -13.16 -10.79
CA SER A 73 4.77 -12.94 -9.77
C SER A 73 4.19 -12.45 -8.44
N ALA A 74 3.22 -11.53 -8.47
CA ALA A 74 2.55 -11.07 -7.26
C ALA A 74 1.69 -12.16 -6.63
N LEU A 75 0.98 -12.97 -7.43
CA LEU A 75 0.19 -14.10 -6.93
C LEU A 75 1.06 -15.19 -6.29
N GLN A 76 2.19 -15.51 -6.92
CA GLN A 76 3.17 -16.47 -6.39
C GLN A 76 3.81 -15.97 -5.09
N LEU A 77 4.15 -14.68 -5.02
CA LEU A 77 4.72 -14.08 -3.82
C LEU A 77 3.70 -14.03 -2.67
N ARG A 78 2.44 -13.67 -2.97
CA ARG A 78 1.33 -13.76 -2.02
C ARG A 78 1.17 -15.18 -1.48
N GLN A 79 1.21 -16.18 -2.35
CA GLN A 79 1.10 -17.58 -1.95
C GLN A 79 2.26 -17.99 -1.04
N ALA A 80 3.49 -17.54 -1.35
CA ALA A 80 4.64 -17.78 -0.48
C ALA A 80 4.44 -17.20 0.93
N TYR A 81 3.85 -16.01 1.09
CA TYR A 81 3.55 -15.49 2.43
C TYR A 81 2.62 -16.42 3.24
N ILE A 82 1.70 -17.11 2.58
CA ILE A 82 0.76 -18.04 3.21
C ILE A 82 1.46 -19.36 3.54
N ASP A 83 2.20 -19.91 2.58
CA ASP A 83 2.89 -21.19 2.72
C ASP A 83 3.93 -21.17 3.85
N TYR A 84 4.59 -20.03 4.03
CA TYR A 84 5.56 -19.81 5.11
C TYR A 84 4.91 -19.33 6.42
N GLY A 85 3.57 -19.26 6.48
CA GLY A 85 2.83 -18.94 7.70
C GLY A 85 2.92 -17.48 8.17
N VAL A 86 3.33 -16.55 7.31
CA VAL A 86 3.33 -15.10 7.62
C VAL A 86 1.91 -14.61 7.88
N VAL A 87 0.97 -15.12 7.05
CA VAL A 87 -0.45 -14.85 7.14
C VAL A 87 -1.26 -16.09 6.83
N THR A 88 -2.51 -16.09 7.27
CA THR A 88 -3.47 -17.15 6.92
C THR A 88 -4.20 -16.80 5.64
N GLN A 89 -4.90 -17.79 5.07
CA GLN A 89 -5.79 -17.61 3.92
C GLN A 89 -6.83 -16.49 4.11
N LYS A 90 -7.20 -16.16 5.37
CA LYS A 90 -8.16 -15.10 5.69
C LYS A 90 -7.64 -13.70 5.37
N SER A 91 -6.31 -13.53 5.30
CA SER A 91 -5.64 -12.25 5.01
C SER A 91 -5.01 -12.26 3.62
N MET A 92 -5.60 -13.01 2.67
CA MET A 92 -5.08 -13.10 1.30
C MET A 92 -5.07 -11.77 0.55
N LEU A 93 -6.10 -10.95 0.74
CA LEU A 93 -6.24 -9.67 0.03
C LEU A 93 -5.18 -8.68 0.52
N ASP A 94 -5.11 -8.50 1.83
CA ASP A 94 -4.03 -7.87 2.57
C ASP A 94 -2.62 -8.30 2.06
N ALA A 95 -2.36 -9.61 2.03
CA ALA A 95 -1.09 -10.15 1.54
C ALA A 95 -0.83 -9.85 0.06
N LEU A 96 -1.87 -9.65 -0.74
CA LEU A 96 -1.75 -9.28 -2.15
C LEU A 96 -1.28 -7.83 -2.31
N HIS A 97 -1.74 -6.88 -1.49
CA HIS A 97 -1.18 -5.50 -1.49
C HIS A 97 0.31 -5.53 -1.22
N VAL A 98 0.73 -6.31 -0.21
CA VAL A 98 2.15 -6.48 0.13
C VAL A 98 2.92 -7.09 -1.03
N ALA A 99 2.39 -8.12 -1.68
CA ALA A 99 3.05 -8.74 -2.82
C ALA A 99 3.18 -7.77 -4.02
N LEU A 100 2.13 -7.01 -4.32
CA LEU A 100 2.14 -6.03 -5.41
C LEU A 100 3.14 -4.91 -5.15
N ALA A 101 3.18 -4.39 -3.92
CA ALA A 101 4.16 -3.39 -3.51
C ALA A 101 5.60 -3.92 -3.65
N SER A 102 5.88 -5.14 -3.17
CA SER A 102 7.19 -5.79 -3.30
C SER A 102 7.63 -5.97 -4.76
N VAL A 103 6.73 -6.46 -5.61
CA VAL A 103 6.99 -6.71 -7.04
C VAL A 103 7.18 -5.39 -7.80
N ALA A 104 6.43 -4.36 -7.44
CA ALA A 104 6.54 -3.03 -8.04
C ALA A 104 7.78 -2.24 -7.56
N GLY A 105 8.63 -2.83 -6.72
CA GLY A 105 9.83 -2.19 -6.18
C GLY A 105 9.52 -1.03 -5.24
N CYS A 106 8.40 -1.09 -4.52
CA CYS A 106 8.08 -0.11 -3.50
C CYS A 106 8.97 -0.35 -2.27
N THR A 107 9.42 0.75 -1.66
CA THR A 107 10.22 0.72 -0.43
C THR A 107 9.31 0.78 0.81
N MET A 108 8.08 1.25 0.64
CA MET A 108 7.10 1.31 1.72
C MET A 108 5.67 1.19 1.22
N ILE A 109 4.80 0.78 2.13
CA ILE A 109 3.36 0.80 2.00
C ILE A 109 2.80 1.83 3.00
N VAL A 110 1.84 2.63 2.57
CA VAL A 110 1.12 3.58 3.41
C VAL A 110 -0.31 3.13 3.58
N SER A 111 -0.79 3.06 4.83
CA SER A 111 -2.14 2.63 5.19
C SER A 111 -2.54 3.11 6.58
N TRP A 112 -3.83 3.35 6.78
CA TRP A 112 -4.41 3.56 8.11
C TRP A 112 -4.85 2.26 8.79
N ASN A 113 -5.12 1.21 8.02
CA ASN A 113 -5.75 0.00 8.54
C ASN A 113 -5.13 -1.28 8.02
N PHE A 114 -4.06 -1.72 8.68
CA PHE A 114 -3.47 -3.03 8.47
C PHE A 114 -3.44 -3.84 9.76
N LYS A 115 -4.56 -3.91 10.48
CA LYS A 115 -4.64 -4.68 11.74
C LYS A 115 -4.15 -6.13 11.61
N HIS A 116 -4.20 -6.71 10.40
CA HIS A 116 -3.70 -8.06 10.13
C HIS A 116 -2.30 -8.14 9.50
N ILE A 117 -1.74 -7.04 8.94
CA ILE A 117 -0.40 -7.00 8.32
C ILE A 117 0.64 -6.29 9.20
N VAL A 118 0.33 -5.16 9.84
CA VAL A 118 1.27 -4.40 10.70
C VAL A 118 1.43 -5.01 12.09
N HIS A 119 1.05 -6.27 12.29
CA HIS A 119 1.48 -6.93 13.52
C HIS A 119 3.01 -6.97 13.47
N PHE A 120 3.68 -6.34 14.44
CA PHE A 120 5.13 -6.12 14.43
C PHE A 120 5.96 -7.39 14.17
N GLN A 121 5.41 -8.56 14.48
CA GLN A 121 6.03 -9.86 14.21
C GLN A 121 6.03 -10.27 12.73
N LYS A 122 5.11 -9.75 11.92
CA LYS A 122 4.91 -10.14 10.52
C LYS A 122 5.78 -9.35 9.55
N ILE A 123 6.06 -8.08 9.81
CA ILE A 123 6.91 -7.25 8.92
C ILE A 123 8.29 -7.90 8.68
N PRO A 124 9.02 -8.38 9.72
CA PRO A 124 10.27 -9.10 9.49
C PRO A 124 10.09 -10.38 8.66
N LEU A 125 8.97 -11.08 8.82
CA LEU A 125 8.68 -12.30 8.05
C LEU A 125 8.41 -11.98 6.57
N TYR A 126 7.62 -10.95 6.26
CA TYR A 126 7.43 -10.48 4.88
C TYR A 126 8.75 -10.13 4.22
N ARG A 127 9.60 -9.36 4.91
CA ARG A 127 10.94 -9.01 4.41
C ARG A 127 11.80 -10.26 4.18
N ALA A 128 11.79 -11.22 5.09
CA ALA A 128 12.53 -12.48 4.92
C ALA A 128 12.09 -13.24 3.67
N ILE A 129 10.77 -13.38 3.45
CA ILE A 129 10.24 -14.03 2.25
C ILE A 129 10.57 -13.24 0.98
N ASN A 130 10.47 -11.91 1.02
CA ASN A 130 10.87 -11.06 -0.11
C ASN A 130 12.32 -11.29 -0.50
N VAL A 131 13.23 -11.31 0.47
CA VAL A 131 14.66 -11.57 0.23
C VAL A 131 14.88 -12.95 -0.38
N ILE A 132 14.26 -14.00 0.18
CA ILE A 132 14.34 -15.36 -0.36
C ILE A 132 13.84 -15.42 -1.82
N LYS A 133 12.84 -14.62 -2.16
CA LYS A 133 12.22 -14.56 -3.48
C LYS A 133 12.82 -13.50 -4.41
N GLY A 134 13.85 -12.77 -3.98
CA GLY A 134 14.54 -11.75 -4.77
C GLY A 134 13.78 -10.43 -4.95
N TYR A 135 12.83 -10.12 -4.07
CA TYR A 135 12.01 -8.90 -4.12
C TYR A 135 12.47 -7.84 -3.13
N SER A 136 12.02 -6.61 -3.39
CA SER A 136 12.30 -5.46 -2.53
C SER A 136 11.75 -5.66 -1.13
N GLN A 137 12.52 -5.22 -0.14
CA GLN A 137 12.02 -5.12 1.23
C GLN A 137 11.09 -3.92 1.32
N LEU A 138 10.06 -4.05 2.13
CA LEU A 138 9.14 -2.96 2.40
C LEU A 138 8.88 -2.84 3.89
N ASP A 139 8.53 -1.62 4.26
CA ASP A 139 7.94 -1.26 5.53
C ASP A 139 6.52 -0.75 5.36
N ILE A 140 5.82 -0.68 6.46
CA ILE A 140 4.45 -0.18 6.49
C ILE A 140 4.42 0.99 7.45
N TYR A 141 3.89 2.11 6.98
CA TYR A 141 3.77 3.34 7.74
C TYR A 141 2.35 3.90 7.62
N SER A 142 1.92 4.63 8.63
CA SER A 142 0.78 5.53 8.50
C SER A 142 1.17 6.79 7.71
N PRO A 143 0.23 7.52 7.10
CA PRO A 143 0.50 8.83 6.52
C PRO A 143 1.21 9.78 7.51
N LEU A 144 0.82 9.76 8.79
CA LEU A 144 1.44 10.55 9.86
C LEU A 144 2.95 10.28 9.99
N GLU A 145 3.37 9.02 9.94
CA GLU A 145 4.78 8.65 10.04
C GLU A 145 5.58 9.07 8.80
N VAL A 146 4.96 9.07 7.62
CA VAL A 146 5.62 9.47 6.37
C VAL A 146 5.82 10.99 6.30
N ILE A 147 4.81 11.77 6.68
CA ILE A 147 4.90 13.25 6.63
C ILE A 147 5.89 13.81 7.66
N ASN A 148 6.02 13.16 8.83
CA ASN A 148 6.91 13.60 9.90
C ASN A 148 8.40 13.29 9.64
N TYR A 149 8.73 12.57 8.57
CA TYR A 149 10.12 12.27 8.21
C TYR A 149 10.80 13.43 7.43
N GLU A 150 10.04 14.38 6.89
CA GLU A 150 10.58 15.60 6.30
C GLU A 150 10.63 16.74 7.33
N GLY A 151 11.49 16.57 8.34
CA GLY A 151 11.88 17.62 9.30
C GLY A 151 13.20 18.29 8.91
#